data_AF-A0A2U0UBQ4-F1
#
_entry.id   AF-A0A2U0UBQ4-F1
#
_cell.length_a   1.000
_cell.length_b   1.000
_cell.length_c   1.000
_cell.angle_alpha   90.00
_cell.angle_beta   90.00
_cell.angle_gamma   90.00
#
_symmetry.space_group_name_H-M   'P 1'
#
loop_
_entity.id
_entity.type
_entity.pdbx_description
1 polymer ?
#
loop_
_entity_poly.entity_id
_entity_poly.type
_entity_poly.pdbx_seq_one_letter_code
_entity_poly.pdbx_strand_id
1 'polypeptide(L)'
;MRIKKGFNIRNVCGQFLVMAEGKENLDFTEIISMNESSALLWEKIQGKAFTAKDLARILMDEYQIDDNTPLPEEKAMQDAEAVIKQWKEIGMIEE
;
A
#
# COMPACT_ATOMS: atom_id res chain seq x y z
N MET A 1 11.38 5.82 0.30
CA MET A 1 10.85 4.58 0.90
C MET A 1 10.58 3.53 -0.15
N ARG A 2 10.64 2.26 0.24
CA ARG A 2 10.39 1.08 -0.60
C ARG A 2 9.79 -0.06 0.23
N ILE A 3 9.08 -0.98 -0.43
CA ILE A 3 8.61 -2.23 0.19
C ILE A 3 9.83 -3.11 0.52
N LYS A 4 9.90 -3.61 1.75
CA LYS A 4 10.93 -4.58 2.14
C LYS A 4 10.78 -5.88 1.38
N LYS A 5 11.89 -6.57 1.14
CA LYS A 5 11.84 -7.90 0.51
C LYS A 5 11.11 -8.89 1.43
N GLY A 6 10.49 -9.89 0.83
CA GLY A 6 9.79 -10.94 1.57
C GLY A 6 8.32 -10.65 1.85
N PHE A 7 7.76 -9.51 1.47
CA PHE A 7 6.31 -9.30 1.54
C PHE A 7 5.64 -9.66 0.21
N ASN A 8 4.71 -10.62 0.25
CA ASN A 8 3.96 -11.08 -0.91
C ASN A 8 2.45 -10.87 -0.70
N ILE A 9 1.79 -10.24 -1.68
CA ILE A 9 0.33 -10.06 -1.69
C ILE A 9 -0.35 -11.22 -2.42
N ARG A 10 -1.47 -11.71 -1.90
CA ARG A 10 -2.32 -12.72 -2.52
C ARG A 10 -3.78 -12.33 -2.41
N ASN A 11 -4.56 -12.62 -3.45
CA ASN A 11 -6.02 -12.55 -3.40
C ASN A 11 -6.57 -13.93 -3.01
N VAL A 12 -7.29 -13.99 -1.90
CA VAL A 12 -7.93 -15.20 -1.38
C VAL A 12 -9.41 -14.88 -1.12
N CYS A 13 -10.29 -15.51 -1.89
CA CYS A 13 -11.75 -15.32 -1.78
C CYS A 13 -12.19 -13.83 -1.83
N GLY A 14 -11.52 -12.99 -2.62
CA GLY A 14 -11.83 -11.56 -2.73
C GLY A 14 -11.22 -10.69 -1.63
N GLN A 15 -10.41 -11.26 -0.74
CA GLN A 15 -9.62 -10.52 0.24
C GLN A 15 -8.15 -10.45 -0.19
N PHE A 16 -7.54 -9.29 -0.02
CA PHE A 16 -6.13 -9.09 -0.28
C PHE A 16 -5.33 -9.29 1.01
N LEU A 17 -4.45 -10.29 1.01
CA LEU A 17 -3.62 -10.66 2.15
C LEU A 17 -2.16 -10.45 1.81
N VAL A 18 -1.44 -9.72 2.64
CA VAL A 18 0.01 -9.62 2.57
C VAL A 18 0.64 -10.50 3.64
N MET A 19 1.59 -11.32 3.22
CA MET A 19 2.33 -12.24 4.08
C MET A 19 3.83 -11.95 4.04
N ALA A 20 4.47 -11.98 5.20
CA ALA A 20 5.93 -11.98 5.31
C ALA A 20 6.48 -13.41 5.12
N GLU A 21 7.23 -13.63 4.05
CA GLU A 21 7.90 -14.88 3.68
C GLU A 21 9.43 -14.67 3.70
N GLY A 22 10.19 -15.52 4.42
CA GLY A 22 11.66 -15.58 4.32
C GLY A 22 12.42 -15.69 5.66
N LYS A 23 13.71 -16.08 5.60
CA LYS A 23 14.58 -16.24 6.79
C LYS A 23 14.81 -14.95 7.60
N GLU A 24 14.59 -13.78 6.99
CA GLU A 24 14.78 -12.48 7.63
C GLU A 24 13.59 -12.09 8.53
N ASN A 25 12.43 -12.74 8.36
CA ASN A 25 11.23 -12.56 9.18
C ASN A 25 10.91 -13.89 9.88
N LEU A 26 11.49 -14.09 11.06
CA LEU A 26 11.39 -15.33 11.84
C LEU A 26 9.98 -15.60 12.43
N ASP A 27 9.06 -14.63 12.30
CA ASP A 27 7.69 -14.72 12.80
C ASP A 27 6.70 -14.80 11.62
N PHE A 28 6.31 -16.01 11.24
CA PHE A 28 5.48 -16.33 10.07
C PHE A 28 3.98 -16.11 10.31
N THR A 29 3.62 -15.30 11.31
CA THR A 29 2.26 -15.27 11.86
C THR A 29 1.49 -13.99 11.52
N GLU A 30 2.15 -12.97 10.96
CA GLU A 30 1.49 -11.71 10.62
C GLU A 30 0.89 -11.74 9.21
N ILE A 31 -0.39 -12.09 9.15
CA ILE A 31 -1.23 -11.91 7.97
C ILE A 31 -1.82 -10.50 8.04
N ILE A 32 -1.48 -9.65 7.06
CA ILE A 32 -2.01 -8.29 6.97
C ILE A 32 -3.13 -8.29 5.93
N SER A 33 -4.35 -7.99 6.36
CA SER A 33 -5.47 -7.79 5.45
C SER A 33 -5.43 -6.38 4.89
N MET A 34 -5.51 -6.27 3.56
CA MET A 34 -5.60 -5.01 2.84
C MET A 34 -7.05 -4.77 2.41
N ASN A 35 -7.50 -3.53 2.53
CA ASN A 35 -8.68 -3.08 1.79
C ASN A 35 -8.32 -2.87 0.31
N GLU A 36 -9.31 -2.62 -0.54
CA GLU A 36 -9.10 -2.49 -1.99
C GLU A 36 -8.08 -1.39 -2.35
N SER A 37 -8.20 -0.21 -1.73
CA SER A 37 -7.30 0.92 -2.02
C SER A 37 -5.86 0.64 -1.58
N SER A 38 -5.64 0.02 -0.41
CA SER A 38 -4.30 -0.36 0.06
C SER A 38 -3.68 -1.47 -0.79
N ALA A 39 -4.48 -2.43 -1.26
CA ALA A 39 -4.03 -3.46 -2.19
C ALA A 39 -3.60 -2.88 -3.55
N LEU A 40 -4.42 -1.98 -4.11
CA LEU A 40 -4.10 -1.23 -5.32
C LEU A 40 -2.75 -0.50 -5.19
N LEU A 41 -2.59 0.27 -4.12
CA LEU A 41 -1.35 1.01 -3.86
C LEU A 41 -0.15 0.07 -3.76
N TRP A 42 -0.31 -1.02 -3.00
CA TRP A 42 0.72 -2.02 -2.80
C TRP A 42 1.18 -2.64 -4.11
N GLU A 43 0.26 -3.04 -4.99
CA GLU A 43 0.56 -3.62 -6.29
C GLU A 43 1.31 -2.66 -7.22
N LYS A 44 0.89 -1.39 -7.27
CA LYS A 44 1.48 -0.39 -8.18
C LYS A 44 2.93 -0.02 -7.83
N ILE A 45 3.30 -0.10 -6.55
CA ILE A 45 4.63 0.29 -6.05
C ILE A 45 5.60 -0.89 -5.86
N GLN A 46 5.18 -2.13 -6.12
CA GLN A 46 6.08 -3.29 -5.97
C GLN A 46 7.37 -3.13 -6.78
N GLY A 47 8.50 -3.43 -6.10
CA GLY A 47 9.83 -3.37 -6.70
C GLY A 47 10.36 -1.96 -6.97
N LYS A 48 9.66 -0.90 -6.56
CA LYS A 48 10.03 0.49 -6.83
C LYS A 48 10.16 1.30 -5.54
N ALA A 49 10.96 2.37 -5.60
CA ALA A 49 10.90 3.42 -4.58
C ALA A 49 9.69 4.31 -4.84
N PHE A 50 9.10 4.84 -3.78
CA PHE A 50 7.92 5.70 -3.85
C PHE A 50 7.94 6.76 -2.74
N THR A 51 7.05 7.74 -2.88
CA THR A 51 6.78 8.82 -1.93
C THR A 51 5.28 8.87 -1.61
N ALA A 52 4.88 9.62 -0.58
CA ALA A 52 3.47 9.88 -0.29
C ALA A 52 2.73 10.51 -1.48
N LYS A 53 3.42 11.39 -2.23
CA LYS A 53 2.85 12.02 -3.43
C LYS A 53 2.59 11.03 -4.56
N ASP A 54 3.44 10.02 -4.71
CA ASP A 54 3.21 8.96 -5.72
C ASP A 54 1.96 8.14 -5.38
N LEU A 55 1.78 7.80 -4.10
CA LEU A 55 0.57 7.10 -3.64
C LEU A 55 -0.69 7.95 -3.80
N ALA A 56 -0.63 9.24 -3.43
CA ALA A 56 -1.75 10.15 -3.60
C ALA A 56 -2.16 10.29 -5.08
N ARG A 57 -1.18 10.35 -6.00
CA ARG A 57 -1.46 10.32 -7.44
C ARG A 57 -2.15 9.05 -7.88
N ILE A 58 -1.68 7.88 -7.42
CA ILE A 58 -2.34 6.60 -7.74
C ILE A 58 -3.80 6.60 -7.27
N LEU A 59 -4.08 7.13 -6.06
CA LEU A 59 -5.45 7.25 -5.55
C LEU A 59 -6.30 8.19 -6.41
N MET A 60 -5.77 9.35 -6.78
CA MET A 60 -6.49 10.30 -7.64
C MET A 60 -6.76 9.69 -9.01
N ASP A 61 -5.77 9.06 -9.63
CA ASP A 61 -5.89 8.47 -10.96
C ASP A 61 -6.95 7.35 -11.00
N GLU A 62 -7.06 6.55 -9.93
CA GLU A 62 -8.00 5.42 -9.87
C GLU A 62 -9.42 5.84 -9.42
N TYR A 63 -9.53 6.78 -8.48
CA TYR A 63 -10.80 7.10 -7.83
C TYR A 63 -11.42 8.43 -8.28
N GLN A 64 -10.75 9.21 -9.13
CA GLN A 64 -11.43 10.32 -9.80
C GLN A 64 -12.55 9.77 -10.70
N ILE A 65 -13.75 10.32 -10.56
CA ILE A 65 -14.91 9.88 -11.35
C ILE A 65 -14.89 10.58 -12.71
N ASP A 66 -14.70 11.90 -12.69
CA ASP A 66 -14.58 12.78 -13.85
C ASP A 66 -13.96 14.14 -13.47
N ASP A 67 -13.70 14.99 -14.47
CA ASP A 67 -13.11 16.33 -14.30
C ASP A 67 -13.94 17.27 -13.40
N ASN A 68 -15.24 17.00 -13.22
CA ASN A 68 -16.14 17.80 -12.40
C ASN A 68 -16.30 17.25 -10.98
N THR A 69 -15.84 16.01 -10.72
CA THR A 69 -15.91 15.34 -9.42
C THR A 69 -14.53 14.71 -9.08
N PRO A 70 -13.47 15.52 -8.97
CA PRO A 70 -12.13 15.00 -8.67
C PRO A 70 -12.02 14.55 -7.22
N LEU A 71 -11.17 13.56 -6.96
CA LEU A 71 -10.67 13.30 -5.60
C LEU A 71 -9.71 14.44 -5.22
N PRO A 72 -9.95 15.19 -4.13
CA PRO A 72 -9.05 16.28 -3.75
C PRO A 72 -7.64 15.77 -3.41
N GLU A 73 -6.60 16.41 -3.94
CA GLU A 73 -5.19 16.02 -3.69
C GLU A 73 -4.87 16.00 -2.19
N GLU A 74 -5.41 16.95 -1.42
CA GLU A 74 -5.25 16.99 0.03
C GLU A 74 -5.79 15.72 0.70
N LYS A 75 -6.96 15.23 0.27
CA LYS A 75 -7.56 14.02 0.82
C LYS A 75 -6.75 12.78 0.44
N ALA A 76 -6.32 12.69 -0.82
CA ALA A 76 -5.47 11.61 -1.29
C ALA A 76 -4.11 11.57 -0.57
N MET A 77 -3.53 12.73 -0.27
CA MET A 77 -2.29 12.86 0.51
C MET A 77 -2.49 12.39 1.95
N GLN A 78 -3.58 12.79 2.62
CA GLN A 78 -3.89 12.34 3.98
C GLN A 78 -4.03 10.81 4.05
N ASP A 79 -4.72 10.21 3.08
CA ASP A 79 -4.91 8.75 3.03
C ASP A 79 -3.58 8.03 2.71
N ALA A 80 -2.76 8.59 1.80
CA ALA A 80 -1.42 8.08 1.49
C ALA A 80 -0.47 8.13 2.71
N GLU A 81 -0.48 9.22 3.47
CA GLU A 81 0.33 9.35 4.68
C GLU A 81 -0.14 8.41 5.78
N ALA A 82 -1.46 8.24 5.94
CA ALA A 82 -2.03 7.32 6.90
C ALA A 82 -1.62 5.87 6.63
N VAL A 83 -1.66 5.42 5.36
CA VAL A 83 -1.25 4.06 5.02
C VAL A 83 0.27 3.87 5.13
N ILE A 84 1.07 4.86 4.74
CA ILE A 84 2.53 4.83 4.93
C ILE A 84 2.88 4.70 6.41
N LYS A 85 2.20 5.44 7.28
CA LYS A 85 2.42 5.36 8.73
C LYS A 85 2.14 3.95 9.24
N GLN A 86 1.02 3.35 8.85
CA GLN A 86 0.67 1.97 9.24
C GLN A 86 1.73 0.97 8.75
N TRP A 87 2.14 1.04 7.48
CA TRP A 87 3.17 0.17 6.92
C TRP A 87 4.54 0.34 7.59
N LYS A 88 4.89 1.56 8.01
CA LYS A 88 6.12 1.83 8.79
C LYS A 88 6.05 1.21 10.18
N GLU A 89 4.93 1.37 10.88
CA GLU A 89 4.72 0.85 12.25
C GLU A 89 4.84 -0.68 12.32
N ILE A 90 4.29 -1.38 11.32
CA ILE A 90 4.39 -2.85 11.20
C ILE A 90 5.62 -3.31 10.40
N GLY A 91 6.52 -2.38 10.06
CA GLY A 91 7.82 -2.72 9.49
C GLY A 91 7.81 -3.26 8.05
N MET A 92 6.75 -3.05 7.28
CA MET A 92 6.61 -3.50 5.89
C MET A 92 7.47 -2.72 4.88
N ILE A 93 7.82 -1.48 5.21
CA ILE A 93 8.57 -0.58 4.32
C ILE A 93 9.84 -0.08 5.02
N GLU A 94 10.82 0.32 4.22
CA GLU A 94 12.08 0.91 4.64
C GLU A 94 12.32 2.24 3.89
N GLU A 95 13.21 3.09 4.41
CA GLU A 95 13.58 4.38 3.79
C GLU A 95 14.21 4.20 2.38
#